data_AF-A0AA87IGB6-F1
#
_entry.id   AF-A0AA87IGB6-F1
#
_cell.length_a   1.000
_cell.length_b   1.000
_cell.length_c   1.000
_cell.angle_alpha   90.00
_cell.angle_beta   90.00
_cell.angle_gamma   90.00
#
_symmetry.space_group_name_H-M   'P 1'
#
loop_
_entity.id
_entity.type
_entity.pdbx_description
1 polymer ?
#
loop_
_entity_poly.entity_id
_entity_poly.type
_entity_poly.pdbx_seq_one_letter_code
_entity_poly.pdbx_strand_id
1 'polypeptide(L)'
;MATSAAIKSLAVHLKKAADDLRLLNSGPRCGFNDLNVPARQAGSSIMPAKVNPVIPECVNQCCFTIFGMDVTVNWAVAEGQLQLNAFDPVMVHELLTGMALLTHAMETFRVNCVEGIEINADLGRSYAQSSPSISAALNHYIGYEHAADIAAEAVHTGRTVREVAGERTDLPAEQLDEILDPIRLARGLGQTCRERQE
;
A
#
# COMPACT_ATOMS: atom_id res chain seq x y z
N MET A 1 11.77 23.26 14.68
CA MET A 1 10.44 22.89 14.12
C MET A 1 10.50 22.34 12.70
N ALA A 2 10.91 23.10 11.68
CA ALA A 2 10.77 22.67 10.27
C ALA A 2 11.42 21.31 9.96
N THR A 3 12.64 21.07 10.44
CA THR A 3 13.35 19.79 10.28
C THR A 3 12.62 18.63 10.93
N SER A 4 12.11 18.80 12.16
CA SER A 4 11.31 17.79 12.87
C SER A 4 10.05 17.42 12.08
N ALA A 5 9.33 18.43 11.58
CA ALA A 5 8.13 18.22 10.78
C ALA A 5 8.42 17.46 9.47
N ALA A 6 9.55 17.75 8.82
CA ALA A 6 9.99 17.02 7.62
C ALA A 6 10.31 15.55 7.92
N ILE A 7 11.02 15.26 9.03
CA ILE A 7 11.32 13.90 9.47
C ILE A 7 10.03 13.14 9.79
N LYS A 8 9.11 13.75 10.54
CA LYS A 8 7.79 13.16 10.83
C LYS A 8 7.02 12.87 9.53
N SER A 9 7.00 13.81 8.59
CA SER A 9 6.30 13.64 7.31
C SER A 9 6.85 12.44 6.53
N LEU A 10 8.17 12.26 6.48
CA LEU A 10 8.79 11.08 5.89
C LEU A 10 8.39 9.80 6.64
N ALA A 11 8.41 9.81 7.97
CA ALA A 11 8.00 8.67 8.79
C ALA A 11 6.52 8.29 8.58
N VAL A 12 5.62 9.25 8.34
CA VAL A 12 4.21 8.98 7.98
C VAL A 12 4.11 8.20 6.67
N HIS A 13 4.84 8.61 5.63
CA HIS A 13 4.84 7.89 4.34
C HIS A 13 5.46 6.50 4.47
N LEU A 14 6.57 6.38 5.21
CA LEU A 14 7.23 5.09 5.45
C LEU A 14 6.31 4.13 6.21
N LYS A 15 5.60 4.63 7.24
CA LYS A 15 4.61 3.86 7.99
C LYS A 15 3.48 3.37 7.09
N LYS A 16 2.95 4.24 6.21
CA LYS A 16 1.90 3.86 5.26
C LYS A 16 2.37 2.72 4.35
N ALA A 17 3.59 2.82 3.81
CA ALA A 17 4.16 1.75 2.99
C ALA A 17 4.31 0.43 3.78
N ALA A 18 4.76 0.49 5.03
CA ALA A 18 4.84 -0.68 5.90
C ALA A 18 3.45 -1.28 6.22
N ASP A 19 2.44 -0.44 6.50
CA ASP A 19 1.06 -0.89 6.74
C ASP A 19 0.46 -1.59 5.51
N ASP A 20 0.64 -1.01 4.32
CA ASP A 20 0.16 -1.61 3.07
C ASP A 20 0.78 -2.98 2.85
N LEU A 21 2.10 -3.13 3.02
CA LEU A 21 2.75 -4.43 2.87
C LEU A 21 2.23 -5.45 3.87
N ARG A 22 1.89 -5.05 5.11
CA ARG A 22 1.28 -5.97 6.08
C ARG A 22 -0.10 -6.41 5.66
N LEU A 23 -0.91 -5.50 5.11
CA LEU A 23 -2.27 -5.79 4.68
C LEU A 23 -2.25 -6.70 3.44
N LEU A 24 -1.46 -6.36 2.44
CA LEU A 24 -1.32 -7.12 1.20
C LEU A 24 -0.69 -8.51 1.44
N ASN A 25 0.18 -8.64 2.45
CA ASN A 25 0.75 -9.92 2.90
C ASN A 25 -0.17 -10.71 3.87
N SER A 26 -1.36 -10.21 4.22
CA SER A 26 -2.24 -10.94 5.14
C SER A 26 -2.69 -12.27 4.50
N GLY A 27 -2.58 -13.39 5.23
CA GLY A 27 -2.79 -14.71 4.61
C GLY A 27 -2.23 -15.87 5.45
N PRO A 28 -1.98 -17.05 4.85
CA PRO A 28 -2.07 -17.32 3.40
C PRO A 28 -3.47 -17.72 2.91
N ARG A 29 -4.42 -18.02 3.81
CA ARG A 29 -5.77 -18.50 3.43
C ARG A 29 -6.93 -17.58 3.82
N CYS A 30 -6.73 -16.71 4.82
CA CYS A 30 -7.80 -15.88 5.40
C CYS A 30 -7.43 -14.39 5.36
N GLY A 31 -6.79 -13.95 4.27
CA GLY A 31 -6.39 -12.55 4.05
C GLY A 31 -6.30 -12.25 2.55
N PHE A 32 -5.68 -11.14 2.19
CA PHE A 32 -5.52 -10.72 0.79
C PHE A 32 -4.55 -11.62 0.02
N ASN A 33 -3.36 -11.87 0.60
CA ASN A 33 -2.32 -12.68 -0.01
C ASN A 33 -1.92 -12.17 -1.42
N ASP A 34 -1.93 -10.85 -1.64
CA ASP A 34 -1.57 -10.23 -2.93
C ASP A 34 -0.06 -10.34 -3.19
N LEU A 35 0.73 -10.33 -2.12
CA LEU A 35 2.19 -10.45 -2.15
C LEU A 35 2.71 -11.23 -0.95
N ASN A 36 3.92 -11.75 -1.06
CA ASN A 36 4.66 -12.39 0.03
C ASN A 36 5.91 -11.57 0.35
N VAL A 37 6.10 -11.25 1.64
CA VAL A 37 7.34 -10.66 2.14
C VAL A 37 8.29 -11.76 2.67
N PRO A 38 9.61 -11.55 2.65
CA PRO A 38 10.58 -12.53 3.14
C PRO A 38 10.34 -12.99 4.58
N ALA A 39 10.37 -14.31 4.80
CA ALA A 39 10.28 -14.89 6.14
C ALA A 39 11.60 -14.68 6.92
N ARG A 40 11.59 -13.77 7.90
CA ARG A 40 12.79 -13.46 8.70
C ARG A 40 12.87 -14.18 10.05
N GLN A 41 11.73 -14.58 10.61
CA GLN A 41 11.68 -15.34 11.86
C GLN A 41 10.36 -16.11 11.99
N ALA A 42 10.33 -17.09 12.90
CA ALA A 42 9.09 -17.77 13.28
C ALA A 42 8.10 -16.76 13.89
N GLY A 43 6.86 -16.75 13.40
CA GLY A 43 5.82 -15.82 13.81
C GLY A 43 5.06 -16.22 15.07
N SER A 44 5.25 -17.45 15.56
CA SER A 44 4.64 -17.94 16.80
C SER A 44 5.41 -19.11 17.38
N SER A 45 5.49 -19.17 18.70
CA SER A 45 6.04 -20.31 19.44
C SER A 45 5.11 -21.53 19.45
N ILE A 46 3.80 -21.35 19.19
CA ILE A 46 2.78 -22.41 19.27
C ILE A 46 2.16 -22.80 17.92
N MET A 47 2.21 -21.93 16.91
CA MET A 47 1.67 -22.21 15.58
C MET A 47 2.80 -22.58 14.61
N PRO A 48 3.01 -23.87 14.30
CA PRO A 48 4.04 -24.29 13.36
C PRO A 48 3.85 -23.62 11.99
N ALA A 49 4.97 -23.24 11.37
CA ALA A 49 5.02 -22.58 10.06
C ALA A 49 4.33 -21.20 9.96
N LYS A 50 3.80 -20.63 11.05
CA LYS A 50 3.31 -19.25 11.02
C LYS A 50 4.49 -18.29 10.87
N VAL A 51 4.42 -17.40 9.87
CA VAL A 51 5.38 -16.31 9.65
C VAL A 51 4.63 -14.98 9.71
N ASN A 52 5.18 -14.00 10.43
CA ASN A 52 4.60 -12.65 10.52
C ASN A 52 5.46 -11.65 9.71
N PRO A 53 4.88 -10.54 9.23
CA PRO A 53 5.62 -9.45 8.57
C PRO A 53 6.36 -8.58 9.60
N VAL A 54 7.36 -9.16 10.27
CA VAL A 54 8.04 -8.55 11.44
C VAL A 54 8.88 -7.32 11.09
N ILE A 55 9.35 -7.23 9.84
CA ILE A 55 10.13 -6.07 9.38
C ILE A 55 9.22 -4.83 9.25
N PRO A 56 8.07 -4.88 8.54
CA PRO A 56 7.07 -3.81 8.62
C PRO A 56 6.62 -3.46 10.05
N GLU A 57 6.48 -4.44 10.93
CA GLU A 57 6.15 -4.21 12.35
C GLU A 57 7.24 -3.41 13.09
N CYS A 58 8.51 -3.72 12.84
CA CYS A 58 9.65 -2.97 13.39
C CYS A 58 9.66 -1.53 12.87
N VAL A 59 9.47 -1.33 11.56
CA VAL A 59 9.40 0.00 10.93
C VAL A 59 8.29 0.84 11.54
N ASN A 60 7.10 0.27 11.73
CA ASN A 60 5.99 0.98 12.36
C ASN A 60 6.34 1.47 13.76
N GLN A 61 7.02 0.64 14.57
CA GLN A 61 7.47 1.03 15.91
C GLN A 61 8.47 2.18 15.85
N CYS A 62 9.45 2.14 14.94
CA CYS A 62 10.36 3.26 14.71
C CYS A 62 9.60 4.55 14.35
N CYS A 63 8.61 4.48 13.46
CA CYS A 63 7.79 5.63 13.09
C CYS A 63 6.98 6.17 14.27
N PHE A 64 6.41 5.30 15.12
CA PHE A 64 5.72 5.73 16.34
C PHE A 64 6.65 6.50 17.29
N THR A 65 7.89 6.02 17.45
CA THR A 65 8.91 6.74 18.22
C THR A 65 9.15 8.13 17.65
N ILE A 66 9.38 8.24 16.33
CA ILE A 66 9.58 9.54 15.66
C ILE A 66 8.42 10.51 15.90
N PHE A 67 7.18 10.02 15.92
CA PHE A 67 6.01 10.87 16.21
C PHE A 67 6.04 11.44 17.63
N GLY A 68 6.47 10.63 18.61
CA GLY A 68 6.70 11.09 19.98
C GLY A 68 7.83 12.12 20.06
N MET A 69 8.94 11.88 19.36
CA MET A 69 10.09 12.80 19.30
C MET A 69 9.67 14.17 18.72
N ASP A 70 8.82 14.21 17.69
CA ASP A 70 8.27 15.46 17.14
C ASP A 70 7.47 16.25 18.18
N VAL A 71 6.67 15.57 19.01
CA VAL A 71 5.95 16.22 20.11
C VAL A 71 6.91 16.82 21.12
N THR A 72 7.97 16.10 21.50
CA THR A 72 9.03 16.61 22.41
C THR A 72 9.68 17.86 21.83
N VAL A 73 10.06 17.85 20.54
CA VAL A 73 10.66 19.01 19.87
C VAL A 73 9.69 20.19 19.83
N ASN A 74 8.40 19.97 19.57
CA ASN A 74 7.42 21.06 19.53
C ASN A 74 7.32 21.80 20.86
N TRP A 75 7.28 21.06 21.99
CA TRP A 75 7.27 21.67 23.31
C TRP A 75 8.59 22.37 23.64
N ALA A 76 9.73 21.75 23.35
CA ALA A 76 11.03 22.35 23.60
C ALA A 76 11.23 23.69 22.83
N VAL A 77 10.73 23.78 21.59
CA VAL A 77 10.76 25.04 20.82
C VAL A 77 9.85 26.10 21.45
N ALA A 78 8.68 25.71 21.95
CA ALA A 78 7.69 26.64 22.50
C ALA A 78 8.13 27.30 23.82
N GLU A 79 9.01 26.65 24.59
CA GLU A 79 9.45 27.11 25.91
C GLU A 79 10.67 28.06 25.89
N GLY A 80 10.92 28.73 24.76
CA GLY A 80 11.94 29.79 24.70
C GLY A 80 11.58 30.99 25.58
N GLN A 81 12.54 31.51 26.35
CA GLN A 81 12.30 32.62 27.27
C GLN A 81 13.22 33.82 26.96
N LEU A 82 12.61 34.93 26.53
CA LEU A 82 13.29 36.18 26.18
C LEU A 82 14.42 35.96 25.14
N GLN A 83 15.69 36.13 25.52
CA GLN A 83 16.82 36.10 24.59
C GLN A 83 17.34 34.69 24.29
N LEU A 84 16.88 33.65 25.00
CA LEU A 84 17.46 32.31 24.88
C LEU A 84 16.42 31.20 25.06
N ASN A 85 16.55 30.14 24.27
CA ASN A 85 15.88 28.88 24.53
C ASN A 85 16.87 27.93 25.22
N ALA A 86 16.57 27.51 26.45
CA ALA A 86 17.43 26.63 27.24
C ALA A 86 17.30 25.13 26.88
N PHE A 87 16.37 24.78 25.99
CA PHE A 87 16.01 23.41 25.63
C PHE A 87 16.67 22.91 24.33
N ASP A 88 17.65 23.64 23.80
CA ASP A 88 18.48 23.19 22.67
C ASP A 88 19.03 21.76 22.83
N PRO A 89 19.52 21.33 24.02
CA PRO A 89 20.06 19.97 24.17
C PRO A 89 19.05 18.85 23.84
N VAL A 90 17.80 18.97 24.31
CA VAL A 90 16.78 17.95 24.01
C VAL A 90 16.36 18.04 22.54
N MET A 91 16.21 19.25 21.98
CA MET A 91 15.87 19.39 20.55
C MET A 91 16.91 18.74 19.64
N VAL A 92 18.19 18.99 19.90
CA VAL A 92 19.29 18.43 19.10
C VAL A 92 19.35 16.91 19.27
N HIS A 93 19.17 16.41 20.50
CA HIS A 93 19.15 14.97 20.77
C HIS A 93 18.03 14.25 20.00
N GLU A 94 16.80 14.75 20.09
CA GLU A 94 15.63 14.18 19.42
C GLU A 94 15.78 14.21 17.89
N LEU A 95 16.28 15.32 17.34
CA LEU A 95 16.50 15.45 15.90
C LEU A 95 17.55 14.48 15.37
N LEU A 96 18.74 14.44 15.99
CA LEU A 96 19.83 13.58 15.52
C LEU A 96 19.51 12.09 15.74
N THR A 97 18.94 11.73 16.89
CA THR A 97 18.54 10.36 17.18
C THR A 97 17.40 9.92 16.25
N GLY A 98 16.43 10.79 15.99
CA GLY A 98 15.34 10.52 15.06
C GLY A 98 15.82 10.32 13.62
N MET A 99 16.76 11.15 13.14
CA MET A 99 17.39 10.96 11.82
C MET A 99 18.10 9.60 11.71
N ALA A 100 18.88 9.22 12.71
CA ALA A 100 19.57 7.92 12.73
C ALA A 100 18.58 6.75 12.78
N LEU A 101 17.58 6.81 13.66
CA LEU A 101 16.54 5.79 13.77
C LEU A 101 15.80 5.58 12.46
N LEU A 102 15.36 6.66 11.81
CA LEU A 102 14.63 6.59 10.55
C LEU A 102 15.51 6.05 9.41
N THR A 103 16.80 6.44 9.38
CA THR A 103 17.77 5.90 8.42
C THR A 103 17.91 4.38 8.56
N HIS A 104 18.11 3.89 9.78
CA HIS A 104 18.22 2.45 10.02
C HIS A 104 16.91 1.70 9.76
N ALA A 105 15.76 2.30 10.06
CA ALA A 105 14.45 1.72 9.75
C ALA A 105 14.26 1.56 8.24
N MET A 106 14.57 2.58 7.45
CA MET A 106 14.47 2.53 5.98
C MET A 106 15.42 1.49 5.38
N GLU A 107 16.67 1.44 5.85
CA GLU A 107 17.66 0.46 5.40
C GLU A 107 17.23 -0.98 5.72
N THR A 108 16.77 -1.20 6.96
CA THR A 108 16.23 -2.49 7.40
C THR A 108 15.02 -2.89 6.57
N PHE A 109 14.12 -1.95 6.28
CA PHE A 109 12.93 -2.19 5.48
C PHE A 109 13.27 -2.59 4.05
N ARG A 110 14.19 -1.85 3.41
CA ARG A 110 14.66 -2.13 2.05
C ARG A 110 15.25 -3.54 1.95
N VAL A 111 16.30 -3.81 2.72
CA VAL A 111 17.10 -5.04 2.61
C VAL A 111 16.33 -6.26 3.11
N ASN A 112 15.60 -6.13 4.23
CA ASN A 112 14.99 -7.28 4.87
C ASN A 112 13.54 -7.54 4.46
N CYS A 113 12.89 -6.63 3.74
CA CYS A 113 11.51 -6.78 3.29
C CYS A 113 11.36 -6.49 1.79
N VAL A 114 11.58 -5.24 1.37
CA VAL A 114 11.17 -4.74 0.05
C VAL A 114 11.88 -5.47 -1.11
N GLU A 115 13.19 -5.72 -1.00
CA GLU A 115 13.95 -6.35 -2.07
C GLU A 115 13.58 -7.81 -2.35
N GLY A 116 12.92 -8.48 -1.41
CA GLY A 116 12.50 -9.87 -1.54
C GLY A 116 10.99 -10.05 -1.65
N ILE A 117 10.24 -9.00 -2.00
CA ILE A 117 8.79 -9.13 -2.22
C ILE A 117 8.54 -9.99 -3.46
N GLU A 118 7.70 -11.00 -3.30
CA GLU A 118 7.16 -11.82 -4.39
C GLU A 118 5.68 -11.52 -4.59
N ILE A 119 5.22 -11.44 -5.83
CA ILE A 119 3.84 -11.07 -6.16
C ILE A 119 3.05 -12.32 -6.55
N ASN A 120 1.84 -12.48 -5.99
CA ASN A 120 0.91 -13.55 -6.37
C ASN A 120 0.09 -13.10 -7.60
N ALA A 121 0.73 -13.08 -8.76
CA ALA A 121 0.20 -12.47 -9.99
C ALA A 121 -1.14 -13.07 -10.46
N ASP A 122 -1.31 -14.39 -10.36
CA ASP A 122 -2.56 -15.05 -10.77
C ASP A 122 -3.73 -14.64 -9.87
N LEU A 123 -3.50 -14.53 -8.56
CA LEU A 123 -4.51 -14.06 -7.62
C LEU A 123 -4.87 -12.59 -7.89
N GLY A 124 -3.87 -11.73 -8.07
CA GLY A 124 -4.09 -10.33 -8.43
C GLY A 124 -4.87 -10.17 -9.74
N ARG A 125 -4.59 -11.00 -10.76
CA ARG A 125 -5.36 -11.02 -12.01
C ARG A 125 -6.81 -11.44 -11.76
N SER A 126 -7.04 -12.46 -10.95
CA SER A 126 -8.39 -12.92 -10.62
C SER A 126 -9.21 -11.83 -9.90
N TYR A 127 -8.61 -11.11 -8.94
CA TYR A 127 -9.24 -9.99 -8.27
C TYR A 127 -9.58 -8.86 -9.23
N ALA A 128 -8.64 -8.48 -10.09
CA ALA A 128 -8.87 -7.44 -11.08
C ALA A 128 -10.03 -7.78 -12.03
N GLN A 129 -10.12 -9.03 -12.50
CA GLN A 129 -11.20 -9.48 -13.40
C GLN A 129 -12.56 -9.61 -12.69
N SER A 130 -12.56 -9.94 -11.40
CA SER A 130 -13.77 -10.03 -10.58
C SER A 130 -14.31 -8.67 -10.13
N SER A 131 -13.50 -7.60 -10.23
CA SER A 131 -13.86 -6.29 -9.71
C SER A 131 -15.01 -5.67 -10.52
N PRO A 132 -16.14 -5.30 -9.90
CA PRO A 132 -17.25 -4.66 -10.61
C PRO A 132 -16.85 -3.30 -11.20
N SER A 133 -15.83 -2.65 -10.64
CA SER A 133 -15.37 -1.34 -11.10
C SER A 133 -14.82 -1.33 -12.52
N ILE A 134 -14.44 -2.49 -13.07
CA ILE A 134 -13.98 -2.57 -14.47
C ILE A 134 -15.10 -2.22 -15.46
N SER A 135 -16.38 -2.27 -15.04
CA SER A 135 -17.52 -1.85 -15.86
C SER A 135 -17.46 -0.38 -16.27
N ALA A 136 -16.75 0.46 -15.53
CA ALA A 136 -16.58 1.88 -15.87
C ALA A 136 -15.95 2.07 -17.26
N ALA A 137 -15.15 1.10 -17.73
CA ALA A 137 -14.60 1.10 -19.07
C ALA A 137 -15.67 1.02 -20.18
N LEU A 138 -16.85 0.47 -19.86
CA LEU A 138 -17.98 0.35 -20.77
C LEU A 138 -18.76 1.67 -20.92
N ASN A 139 -18.57 2.65 -20.02
CA ASN A 139 -19.35 3.90 -20.00
C ASN A 139 -19.36 4.63 -21.35
N HIS A 140 -18.23 4.64 -22.07
CA HIS A 140 -18.10 5.30 -23.37
C HIS A 140 -18.78 4.56 -24.52
N TYR A 141 -19.14 3.29 -24.33
CA TYR A 141 -19.72 2.42 -25.36
C TYR A 141 -21.22 2.23 -25.19
N ILE A 142 -21.69 2.08 -23.94
CA ILE A 142 -23.09 1.74 -23.62
C ILE A 142 -23.76 2.74 -22.68
N GLY A 143 -23.04 3.79 -22.23
CA GLY A 143 -23.53 4.76 -21.26
C GLY A 143 -23.42 4.27 -19.81
N TYR A 144 -23.41 5.23 -18.88
CA TYR A 144 -23.21 4.96 -17.45
C TYR A 144 -24.30 4.06 -16.85
N GLU A 145 -25.57 4.32 -17.16
CA GLU A 145 -26.69 3.58 -16.58
C GLU A 145 -26.60 2.09 -16.93
N HIS A 146 -26.31 1.75 -18.19
CA HIS A 146 -26.22 0.36 -18.63
C HIS A 146 -24.98 -0.34 -18.04
N ALA A 147 -23.85 0.36 -17.94
CA ALA A 147 -22.65 -0.17 -17.30
C ALA A 147 -22.84 -0.40 -15.78
N ALA A 148 -23.59 0.48 -15.12
CA ALA A 148 -23.95 0.35 -13.71
C ALA A 148 -24.88 -0.86 -13.48
N ASP A 149 -25.88 -1.06 -14.35
CA ASP A 149 -26.76 -2.24 -14.30
C ASP A 149 -25.98 -3.55 -14.48
N ILE A 150 -25.05 -3.59 -15.43
CA ILE A 150 -24.17 -4.75 -15.64
C ILE A 150 -23.32 -5.03 -14.40
N ALA A 151 -22.75 -4.01 -13.77
CA ALA A 151 -21.96 -4.17 -12.55
C ALA A 151 -22.81 -4.68 -11.37
N ALA A 152 -24.03 -4.14 -11.22
CA ALA A 152 -24.96 -4.57 -10.19
C ALA A 152 -25.36 -6.05 -10.38
N GLU A 153 -25.64 -6.45 -11.62
CA GLU A 153 -25.96 -7.83 -11.97
C GLU A 153 -24.78 -8.77 -11.74
N ALA A 154 -23.55 -8.38 -12.12
CA ALA A 154 -22.33 -9.14 -11.87
C ALA A 154 -22.13 -9.41 -10.36
N VAL A 155 -22.27 -8.38 -9.52
CA VAL A 155 -22.17 -8.51 -8.05
C VAL A 155 -23.28 -9.41 -7.50
N HIS A 156 -24.52 -9.24 -7.96
CA HIS A 156 -25.66 -10.01 -7.47
C HIS A 156 -25.56 -11.50 -7.82
N THR A 157 -25.05 -11.81 -9.02
CA THR A 157 -24.95 -13.18 -9.54
C THR A 157 -23.62 -13.87 -9.22
N GLY A 158 -22.63 -13.12 -8.72
CA GLY A 158 -21.27 -13.61 -8.50
C GLY A 158 -20.49 -13.88 -9.80
N ARG A 159 -20.96 -13.35 -10.92
CA ARG A 159 -20.33 -13.46 -12.25
C ARG A 159 -19.38 -12.29 -12.49
N THR A 160 -18.52 -12.42 -13.49
CA THR A 160 -17.67 -11.31 -13.92
C THR A 160 -18.45 -10.29 -14.74
N VAL A 161 -18.00 -9.04 -14.73
CA VAL A 161 -18.53 -7.99 -15.63
C VAL A 161 -18.45 -8.41 -17.09
N ARG A 162 -17.37 -9.13 -17.46
CA ARG A 162 -17.15 -9.61 -18.82
C ARG A 162 -18.21 -10.60 -19.29
N GLU A 163 -18.65 -11.52 -18.42
CA GLU A 163 -19.70 -12.49 -18.73
C GLU A 163 -21.04 -11.79 -18.90
N VAL A 164 -21.42 -10.93 -17.95
CA VAL A 164 -22.70 -10.21 -17.99
C VAL A 164 -22.77 -9.25 -19.18
N ALA A 165 -21.69 -8.52 -19.47
CA ALA A 165 -21.65 -7.61 -20.62
C ALA A 165 -21.77 -8.35 -21.97
N GLY A 166 -21.25 -9.59 -22.05
CA GLY A 166 -21.40 -10.42 -23.25
C GLY A 166 -22.85 -10.84 -23.55
N GLU A 167 -23.72 -10.84 -22.54
CA GLU A 167 -25.15 -11.17 -22.70
C GLU A 167 -26.02 -9.92 -22.83
N ARG A 168 -25.59 -8.82 -22.21
CA ARG A 168 -26.37 -7.57 -22.09
C ARG A 168 -26.04 -6.52 -23.13
N THR A 169 -25.05 -6.74 -23.98
CA THR A 169 -24.59 -5.79 -25.00
C THR A 169 -24.39 -6.46 -26.34
N ASP A 170 -24.50 -5.69 -27.42
CA ASP A 170 -24.23 -6.14 -28.79
C ASP A 170 -22.74 -6.01 -29.17
N LEU A 171 -21.86 -5.78 -28.17
CA LEU A 171 -20.43 -5.61 -28.42
C LEU A 171 -19.79 -6.96 -28.78
N PRO A 172 -18.96 -7.03 -29.85
CA PRO A 172 -18.20 -8.23 -30.17
C PRO A 172 -17.34 -8.73 -29.00
N ALA A 173 -17.19 -10.05 -28.88
CA ALA A 173 -16.43 -10.66 -27.80
C ALA A 173 -14.99 -10.14 -27.72
N GLU A 174 -14.31 -10.04 -28.86
CA GLU A 174 -12.95 -9.51 -28.97
C GLU A 174 -12.87 -8.04 -28.50
N GLN A 175 -13.89 -7.24 -28.82
CA GLN A 175 -13.96 -5.85 -28.39
C GLN A 175 -14.19 -5.76 -26.87
N LEU A 176 -15.02 -6.62 -26.29
CA LEU A 176 -15.21 -6.69 -24.83
C LEU A 176 -13.93 -7.13 -24.11
N ASP A 177 -13.20 -8.11 -24.66
CA ASP A 177 -11.93 -8.57 -24.11
C ASP A 177 -10.88 -7.43 -24.12
N GLU A 178 -10.87 -6.63 -25.18
CA GLU A 178 -9.98 -5.47 -25.30
C GLU A 178 -10.35 -4.35 -24.32
N ILE A 179 -11.63 -4.01 -24.19
CA ILE A 179 -12.12 -2.93 -23.31
C ILE A 179 -11.93 -3.28 -21.84
N LEU A 180 -12.16 -4.54 -21.48
CA LEU A 180 -12.16 -5.02 -20.09
C LEU A 180 -10.82 -5.65 -19.67
N ASP A 181 -9.77 -5.59 -20.51
CA ASP A 181 -8.43 -6.06 -20.13
C ASP A 181 -7.87 -5.24 -18.95
N PRO A 182 -7.68 -5.85 -17.76
CA PRO A 182 -7.19 -5.13 -16.59
C PRO A 182 -5.81 -4.51 -16.79
N ILE A 183 -4.93 -5.12 -17.60
CA ILE A 183 -3.59 -4.58 -17.84
C ILE A 183 -3.68 -3.29 -18.63
N ARG A 184 -4.48 -3.28 -19.70
CA ARG A 184 -4.72 -2.09 -20.50
C ARG A 184 -5.36 -0.98 -19.68
N LEU A 185 -6.37 -1.29 -18.86
CA LEU A 185 -7.02 -0.33 -17.99
C LEU A 185 -6.05 0.28 -16.97
N ALA A 186 -5.18 -0.52 -16.37
CA ALA A 186 -4.15 -0.02 -15.45
C ALA A 186 -3.14 0.90 -16.15
N ARG A 187 -2.79 0.63 -17.41
CA ARG A 187 -1.83 1.43 -18.20
C ARG A 187 -2.42 2.73 -18.76
N GLY A 188 -3.72 2.74 -19.09
CA GLY A 188 -4.40 3.89 -19.68
C GLY A 188 -4.44 5.14 -18.80
N LEU A 189 -4.22 4.99 -17.48
CA LEU A 189 -4.22 6.08 -16.51
C LEU A 189 -2.88 6.85 -16.43
N GLY A 190 -1.88 6.50 -17.24
CA GLY A 190 -0.58 7.19 -17.25
C GLY A 190 0.26 6.99 -15.98
N GLN A 191 -0.12 6.03 -15.13
CA GLN A 191 0.54 5.76 -13.86
C GLN A 191 1.51 4.57 -13.96
N THR A 192 2.80 4.93 -13.97
CA THR A 192 3.98 4.24 -13.36
C THR A 192 4.31 2.78 -13.64
N CYS A 193 3.52 1.99 -14.37
CA CYS A 193 3.92 0.63 -14.76
C CYS A 193 4.95 0.69 -15.91
N ARG A 194 6.23 0.91 -15.58
CA ARG A 194 7.32 0.73 -16.56
C ARG A 194 7.43 -0.76 -16.89
N GLU A 195 7.43 -1.08 -18.19
CA GLU A 195 7.73 -2.43 -18.64
C GLU A 195 9.13 -2.81 -18.15
N ARG A 196 9.24 -3.93 -17.44
CA ARG A 196 10.52 -4.65 -17.45
C ARG A 196 10.63 -5.23 -18.85
N GLN A 197 11.44 -4.59 -19.69
CA GLN A 197 11.99 -5.27 -20.85
C GLN A 197 12.95 -6.33 -20.29
N GLU A 198 12.56 -7.60 -20.42
CA GLU A 198 13.49 -8.72 -20.28
C GLU A 198 14.43 -8.77 -21.49
#